data_AF-A0A2P8HWK6-F1
#
_entry.id   AF-A0A2P8HWK6-F1
#
_cell.length_a   1.000
_cell.length_b   1.000
_cell.length_c   1.000
_cell.angle_alpha   90.00
_cell.angle_beta   90.00
_cell.angle_gamma   90.00
#
_symmetry.space_group_name_H-M   'P 1'
#
loop_
_entity.id
_entity.type
_entity.pdbx_description
1 polymer ?
#
loop_
_entity_poly.entity_id
_entity_poly.type
_entity_poly.pdbx_seq_one_letter_code
_entity_poly.pdbx_strand_id
1 'polypeptide(L)'
;MGMSPLVPKRGGFMPQLIFDVDQVEKRKPEDELQSKVAYVHTEVLDQASGETQHTLMIPVQFHKYGVYPDIKKIGEIVEDTKLKREIYYRLRTYIKKLSPFLVPDSAE
;
A
#
# COMPACT_ATOMS: atom_id res chain seq x y z
N MET A 1 9.66 -17.58 45.33
CA MET A 1 9.08 -18.07 44.06
C MET A 1 8.99 -16.88 43.12
N GLY A 2 9.92 -16.77 42.17
CA GLY A 2 9.94 -15.65 41.21
C GLY A 2 8.91 -15.87 40.13
N MET A 3 7.86 -15.06 40.11
CA MET A 3 6.99 -14.93 38.94
C MET A 3 7.77 -14.16 37.88
N SER A 4 8.33 -14.87 36.91
CA SER A 4 8.81 -14.24 35.68
C SER A 4 7.61 -13.58 34.98
N PRO A 5 7.69 -12.30 34.60
CA PRO A 5 6.65 -11.68 33.81
C PRO A 5 6.57 -12.42 32.46
N LEU A 6 5.34 -12.74 32.06
CA LEU A 6 5.01 -13.22 30.72
C LEU A 6 5.41 -12.13 29.73
N VAL A 7 6.64 -12.20 29.22
CA VAL A 7 7.03 -11.45 28.02
C VAL A 7 6.15 -12.02 26.91
N PRO A 8 5.25 -11.24 26.27
CA PRO A 8 4.52 -11.74 25.12
C PRO A 8 5.56 -12.17 24.10
N LYS A 9 5.54 -13.47 23.76
CA LYS A 9 6.31 -14.03 22.65
C LYS A 9 6.04 -13.11 21.46
N ARG A 10 7.09 -12.58 20.85
CA ARG A 10 7.06 -11.86 19.56
C ARG A 10 6.29 -12.71 18.54
N GLY A 11 4.97 -12.59 18.52
CA GLY A 11 4.15 -12.91 17.37
C GLY A 11 4.67 -12.02 16.25
N GLY A 12 4.94 -12.61 15.09
CA GLY A 12 5.46 -11.88 13.95
C GLY A 12 4.63 -10.61 13.76
N PHE A 13 5.31 -9.45 13.75
CA PHE A 13 4.68 -8.16 13.54
C PHE A 13 3.92 -8.22 12.20
N MET A 14 2.61 -8.45 12.28
CA MET A 14 1.71 -8.39 11.14
C MET A 14 1.03 -7.03 11.21
N PRO A 15 1.58 -6.01 10.53
CA PRO A 15 0.98 -4.68 10.52
C PRO A 15 -0.44 -4.76 9.96
N GLN A 16 -1.36 -4.02 10.56
CA GLN A 16 -2.65 -3.79 9.92
C GLN A 16 -2.47 -2.68 8.88
N LEU A 17 -2.90 -2.94 7.65
CA LEU A 17 -2.78 -2.02 6.53
C LEU A 17 -4.18 -1.63 6.06
N ILE A 18 -4.42 -0.33 5.96
CA ILE A 18 -5.61 0.23 5.31
C ILE A 18 -5.16 0.85 3.99
N PHE A 19 -5.93 0.59 2.94
CA PHE A 19 -5.72 1.16 1.61
C PHE A 19 -7.01 1.83 1.16
N ASP A 20 -6.87 3.05 0.66
CA ASP A 20 -7.95 3.82 0.08
C ASP A 20 -7.46 4.48 -1.22
N VAL A 21 -8.24 4.37 -2.29
CA VAL A 21 -7.87 4.95 -3.59
C VAL A 21 -8.42 6.37 -3.64
N ASP A 22 -7.53 7.35 -3.58
CA ASP A 22 -7.89 8.76 -3.50
C ASP A 22 -8.24 9.33 -4.89
N GLN A 23 -7.35 9.10 -5.86
CA GLN A 23 -7.54 9.56 -7.24
C GLN A 23 -6.94 8.57 -8.26
N VAL A 24 -7.51 8.54 -9.46
CA VAL A 24 -7.02 7.73 -10.58
C VAL A 24 -6.83 8.62 -11.80
N GLU A 25 -5.62 8.63 -12.35
CA GLU A 25 -5.29 9.44 -13.51
C GLU A 25 -4.85 8.56 -14.69
N LYS A 26 -5.02 9.07 -15.91
CA LYS A 26 -4.34 8.49 -17.08
C LYS A 26 -2.87 8.86 -17.03
N ARG A 27 -2.00 7.90 -17.33
CA ARG A 27 -0.56 8.17 -17.43
C ARG A 27 -0.31 9.12 -18.60
N LYS A 28 0.51 10.15 -18.37
CA LYS A 28 0.98 11.10 -19.39
C LYS A 28 2.51 10.99 -19.52
N PRO A 29 3.08 10.84 -20.72
CA PRO A 29 2.38 10.62 -22.00
C PRO A 29 1.61 9.30 -21.99
N GLU A 30 0.54 9.23 -22.79
CA GLU A 30 -0.24 8.00 -22.95
C GLU A 30 0.64 6.93 -23.59
N ASP A 31 0.65 5.73 -23.01
CA ASP A 31 1.32 4.57 -23.56
C ASP A 31 0.34 3.66 -24.32
N GLU A 32 0.86 2.80 -25.20
CA GLU A 32 0.07 1.83 -25.97
C GLU A 32 -0.79 0.91 -25.09
N LEU A 33 -0.42 0.76 -23.82
CA LEU A 33 -1.10 -0.07 -22.84
C LEU A 33 -2.22 0.67 -22.09
N GLN A 34 -2.42 1.96 -22.40
CA GLN A 34 -3.38 2.85 -21.73
C GLN A 34 -3.22 2.79 -20.20
N SER A 35 -1.99 2.87 -19.73
CA SER A 35 -1.70 2.78 -18.31
C SER A 35 -2.37 3.92 -17.53
N LYS A 36 -2.80 3.58 -16.32
CA LYS A 36 -3.36 4.49 -15.34
C LYS A 36 -2.46 4.53 -14.12
N VAL A 37 -2.57 5.60 -13.34
CA VAL A 37 -1.91 5.76 -12.05
C VAL A 37 -2.99 5.96 -11.00
N ALA A 38 -3.10 5.03 -10.05
CA ALA A 38 -3.92 5.20 -8.86
C ALA A 38 -3.04 5.74 -7.73
N TYR A 39 -3.48 6.81 -7.09
CA TYR A 39 -2.85 7.33 -5.88
C TYR A 39 -3.57 6.71 -4.71
N VAL A 40 -2.85 5.88 -3.96
CA VAL A 40 -3.43 5.08 -2.89
C VAL A 40 -2.95 5.61 -1.57
N HIS A 41 -3.88 6.17 -0.81
CA HIS A 41 -3.66 6.49 0.59
C HIS A 41 -3.52 5.19 1.38
N THR A 42 -2.43 5.08 2.12
CA THR A 42 -2.05 3.88 2.86
C THR A 42 -1.75 4.26 4.30
N GLU A 43 -2.38 3.53 5.22
CA GLU A 43 -2.12 3.67 6.65
C GLU A 43 -1.58 2.35 7.20
N VAL A 44 -0.49 2.44 7.96
CA VAL A 44 0.12 1.34 8.69
C VAL A 44 -0.21 1.51 10.16
N LEU A 45 -0.96 0.57 10.72
CA LEU A 45 -1.43 0.59 12.09
C LEU A 45 -0.67 -0.41 12.95
N ASP A 46 -0.36 -0.01 14.19
CA ASP A 46 0.06 -0.93 15.22
C ASP A 46 -1.14 -1.80 15.65
N GLN A 47 -0.98 -3.12 15.59
CA GLN A 47 -2.08 -4.03 15.91
C GLN A 47 -2.46 -4.03 17.40
N ALA A 48 -1.52 -3.68 18.29
CA ALA A 48 -1.74 -3.73 19.72
C ALA A 48 -2.34 -2.42 20.26
N SER A 49 -1.89 -1.26 19.77
CA SER A 49 -2.41 0.05 20.21
C SER A 49 -3.51 0.60 19.30
N GLY A 50 -3.60 0.15 18.04
CA GLY A 50 -4.49 0.73 17.04
C GLY A 50 -4.01 2.10 16.53
N GLU A 51 -2.80 2.53 16.91
CA GLU A 51 -2.25 3.81 16.48
C GLU A 51 -1.64 3.73 15.08
N THR A 52 -1.85 4.79 14.29
CA THR A 52 -1.23 4.93 12.96
C THR A 52 0.25 5.22 13.11
N GLN A 53 1.08 4.26 12.71
CA GLN A 53 2.54 4.39 12.72
C GLN A 53 3.04 5.17 11.49
N HIS A 54 2.46 4.90 10.32
CA HIS A 54 2.86 5.53 9.07
C HIS A 54 1.63 5.84 8.22
N THR A 55 1.66 7.00 7.58
CA THR A 55 0.68 7.42 6.57
C THR A 55 1.44 7.81 5.31
N LEU A 56 1.02 7.29 4.16
CA LEU A 56 1.70 7.54 2.90
C LEU A 56 0.75 7.47 1.71
N MET A 57 1.03 8.29 0.70
CA MET A 57 0.36 8.24 -0.59
C MET A 57 1.28 7.55 -1.60
N ILE A 58 0.86 6.37 -2.06
CA ILE A 58 1.66 5.54 -2.96
C ILE A 58 1.04 5.60 -4.36
N PRO A 59 1.76 6.12 -5.37
CA PRO A 59 1.34 5.99 -6.75
C PRO A 59 1.51 4.53 -7.20
N VAL A 60 0.47 4.00 -7.83
CA VAL A 60 0.43 2.63 -8.35
C VAL A 60 0.09 2.70 -9.83
N GLN A 61 1.07 2.39 -10.68
CA GLN A 61 0.81 2.25 -12.10
C GLN A 61 0.13 0.92 -12.38
N PHE A 62 -0.93 0.91 -13.17
CA PHE A 62 -1.61 -0.31 -13.57
C PHE A 62 -2.16 -0.22 -14.99
N HIS A 63 -2.26 -1.39 -15.62
CA HIS A 63 -2.86 -1.59 -16.93
C HIS A 63 -3.35 -3.05 -17.04
N LYS A 64 -3.84 -3.45 -18.21
CA LYS A 64 -4.41 -4.79 -18.44
C LYS A 64 -3.50 -5.96 -18.04
N TYR A 65 -2.17 -5.80 -18.13
CA TYR A 65 -1.23 -6.91 -17.91
C TYR A 65 -0.52 -6.85 -16.56
N GLY A 66 -0.60 -5.74 -15.82
CA GLY A 66 0.24 -5.56 -14.65
C GLY A 66 -0.18 -4.42 -13.72
N VAL A 67 0.29 -4.54 -12.48
CA VAL A 67 0.12 -3.57 -11.39
C VAL A 67 1.48 -3.42 -10.72
N TYR A 68 1.92 -2.17 -10.60
CA TYR A 68 3.27 -1.77 -10.21
C TYR A 68 3.20 -0.61 -9.21
N PRO A 69 3.15 -0.91 -7.90
CA PRO A 69 3.30 0.11 -6.87
C PRO A 69 4.70 0.73 -6.88
N ASP A 70 4.81 2.02 -6.55
CA ASP A 70 6.11 2.66 -6.42
C ASP A 70 6.81 2.27 -5.11
N ILE A 71 7.78 1.34 -5.22
CA ILE A 71 8.57 0.85 -4.09
C ILE A 71 9.47 1.93 -3.48
N LYS A 72 9.89 2.94 -4.25
CA LYS A 72 10.74 4.02 -3.74
C LYS A 72 9.93 4.89 -2.79
N LYS A 73 8.70 5.26 -3.16
CA LYS A 73 7.78 6.01 -2.28
C LYS A 73 7.50 5.29 -0.96
N ILE A 74 7.33 3.97 -0.99
CA ILE A 74 7.20 3.18 0.24
C ILE A 74 8.48 3.29 1.08
N GLY A 75 9.65 3.19 0.43
CA GLY A 75 10.95 3.22 1.08
C GLY A 75 11.38 4.57 1.65
N GLU A 76 10.78 5.69 1.24
CA GLU A 76 11.03 7.02 1.81
C GLU A 76 10.49 7.15 3.24
N ILE A 77 9.42 6.41 3.56
CA ILE A 77 8.72 6.51 4.86
C ILE A 77 8.93 5.25 5.70
N VAL A 78 9.01 4.09 5.05
CA VAL A 78 9.18 2.79 5.70
C VAL A 78 10.60 2.27 5.49
N GLU A 79 11.41 2.31 6.54
CA GLU A 79 12.78 1.80 6.52
C GLU A 79 12.81 0.26 6.59
N ASP A 80 11.90 -0.35 7.36
CA ASP A 80 11.86 -1.80 7.53
C ASP A 80 11.58 -2.53 6.22
N THR A 81 12.51 -3.41 5.84
CA THR A 81 12.46 -4.11 4.54
C THR A 81 11.32 -5.12 4.47
N LYS A 82 10.90 -5.73 5.59
CA LYS A 82 9.80 -6.70 5.59
C LYS A 82 8.47 -5.98 5.40
N LEU A 83 8.23 -4.92 6.17
CA LEU A 83 7.06 -4.07 6.09
C LEU A 83 6.92 -3.46 4.69
N LYS A 84 8.02 -2.96 4.12
CA LYS A 84 8.06 -2.44 2.75
C LYS A 84 7.61 -3.46 1.71
N ARG A 85 8.07 -4.71 1.81
CA ARG A 85 7.65 -5.81 0.93
C ARG A 85 6.17 -6.16 1.14
N GLU A 86 5.73 -6.22 2.39
CA GLU A 86 4.34 -6.51 2.75
C GLU A 86 3.38 -5.47 2.15
N ILE A 87 3.66 -4.18 2.36
CA ILE A 87 2.90 -3.07 1.76
C ILE A 87 2.85 -3.23 0.25
N TYR A 88 4.00 -3.43 -0.40
CA TYR A 88 4.08 -3.57 -1.85
C TYR A 88 3.20 -4.72 -2.38
N TYR A 89 3.28 -5.91 -1.78
CA TYR A 89 2.51 -7.06 -2.26
C TYR A 89 1.02 -6.94 -1.99
N ARG A 90 0.63 -6.46 -0.79
CA ARG A 90 -0.77 -6.28 -0.44
C ARG A 90 -1.41 -5.17 -1.27
N LEU A 91 -0.72 -4.05 -1.47
CA LEU A 91 -1.18 -2.95 -2.31
C LEU A 91 -1.32 -3.38 -3.78
N ARG A 92 -0.33 -4.09 -4.33
CA ARG A 92 -0.41 -4.67 -5.68
C ARG A 92 -1.63 -5.56 -5.85
N THR A 93 -1.93 -6.38 -4.84
CA THR A 93 -3.06 -7.30 -4.86
C THR A 93 -4.39 -6.56 -4.74
N TYR A 94 -4.45 -5.54 -3.89
CA TYR A 94 -5.61 -4.67 -3.71
C TYR A 94 -5.96 -3.97 -5.03
N ILE A 95 -5.01 -3.27 -5.65
CA ILE A 95 -5.24 -2.58 -6.92
C ILE A 95 -5.52 -3.56 -8.07
N LYS A 96 -4.90 -4.75 -8.09
CA LYS A 96 -5.24 -5.77 -9.09
C LYS A 96 -6.73 -6.15 -9.03
N LYS A 97 -7.30 -6.29 -7.83
CA LYS A 97 -8.72 -6.61 -7.64
C LYS A 97 -9.64 -5.45 -8.02
N LEU A 98 -9.22 -4.22 -7.74
CA LEU A 98 -10.00 -3.02 -8.05
C LEU A 98 -9.84 -2.53 -9.48
N SER A 99 -8.78 -2.92 -10.19
CA SER A 99 -8.46 -2.43 -11.53
C SER A 99 -9.61 -2.39 -12.55
N PRO A 100 -10.57 -3.34 -12.61
CA PRO A 100 -11.72 -3.21 -13.52
C PRO A 100 -12.71 -2.10 -13.15
N PHE A 101 -12.71 -1.64 -11.89
CA PHE A 101 -13.60 -0.60 -11.37
C PHE A 101 -12.92 0.77 -11.29
N LEU A 102 -11.59 0.85 -11.40
CA LEU A 102 -10.84 2.09 -11.36
C LEU A 102 -10.93 2.82 -12.72
N VAL A 103 -11.86 3.76 -12.79
CA VAL A 103 -12.02 4.69 -13.91
C VAL A 103 -11.21 5.95 -13.58
N PRO A 104 -10.46 6.53 -14.55
CA PRO A 104 -9.81 7.81 -14.33
C PRO A 104 -10.85 8.84 -13.94
N ASP A 105 -10.54 9.66 -12.95
CA ASP A 105 -11.34 10.83 -12.64
C ASP A 105 -11.37 11.67 -13.91
N SER A 106 -12.56 11.81 -14.49
CA SER A 106 -12.69 12.58 -15.72
C SER A 106 -12.45 14.02 -15.33
N ALA A 107 -11.27 14.53 -15.65
CA ALA A 107 -11.03 15.96 -15.64
C ALA A 107 -12.03 16.58 -16.62
N GLU A 108 -13.14 17.08 -16.09
CA GLU A 108 -13.95 18.11 -16.74
C GLU A 108 -13.08 19.33 -17.07
#